data_AF-A0A2P5WXU7-F1
#
_entry.id   AF-A0A2P5WXU7-F1
#
_cell.length_a   1.000
_cell.length_b   1.000
_cell.length_c   1.000
_cell.angle_alpha   90.00
_cell.angle_beta   90.00
_cell.angle_gamma   90.00
#
_symmetry.space_group_name_H-M   'P 1'
#
loop_
_entity.id
_entity.type
_entity.pdbx_description
1 polymer ?
#
loop_
_entity_poly.entity_id
_entity_poly.type
_entity_poly.pdbx_seq_one_letter_code
_entity_poly.pdbx_strand_id
1 'polypeptide(L)'
;MVNLRITLSTLLPWKPLASEPKRIKFSFSFGIDNDNLVNDSGTKLTLLPPDMYLQLEYSNVLPLNTFVLVSHTTRCFSFAPVEDFAIYGNLAQMNFMIVYDTEKQMLSFMPTDCSKV
;
A
#
# COMPACT_ATOMS: atom_id res chain seq x y z
N MET A 1 16.55 6.16 6.84
CA MET A 1 15.38 5.61 6.13
C MET A 1 15.71 4.18 5.76
N VAL A 2 14.90 3.21 6.21
CA VAL A 2 15.02 1.81 5.77
C VAL A 2 14.05 1.64 4.61
N ASN A 3 14.56 1.58 3.39
CA ASN A 3 13.72 1.34 2.21
C ASN A 3 13.47 -0.17 2.08
N LEU A 4 12.28 -0.61 2.50
CA LEU A 4 11.86 -1.99 2.30
C LEU A 4 11.33 -2.14 0.87
N ARG A 5 11.76 -3.19 0.17
CA ARG A 5 11.30 -3.49 -1.19
C ARG A 5 10.53 -4.78 -1.24
N ILE A 6 9.32 -4.69 -1.77
CA ILE A 6 8.46 -5.83 -2.01
C ILE A 6 8.46 -6.08 -3.52
N THR A 7 9.14 -7.14 -3.97
CA THR A 7 9.06 -7.62 -5.35
C THR A 7 7.79 -8.45 -5.50
N LEU A 8 6.81 -7.94 -6.25
CA LEU A 8 5.58 -8.66 -6.59
C LEU A 8 5.87 -9.72 -7.67
N SER A 9 6.69 -10.73 -7.37
CA SER A 9 6.89 -11.91 -8.23
C SER A 9 5.65 -12.80 -8.31
N THR A 10 4.62 -12.47 -7.53
CA THR A 10 3.28 -13.00 -7.69
C THR A 10 2.39 -11.83 -8.07
N LEU A 11 1.78 -11.92 -9.26
CA LEU A 11 0.52 -11.27 -9.57
C LEU A 11 -0.51 -11.81 -8.58
N LEU A 12 -0.42 -11.39 -7.32
CA LEU A 12 -1.62 -11.25 -6.53
C LEU A 12 -2.31 -10.08 -7.22
N PRO A 13 -3.41 -10.28 -7.98
CA PRO A 13 -4.33 -9.18 -8.18
C PRO A 13 -4.50 -8.54 -6.80
N TRP A 14 -4.62 -7.22 -6.73
CA TRP A 14 -5.01 -6.52 -5.51
C TRP A 14 -6.39 -7.00 -5.06
N LYS A 15 -6.50 -8.27 -4.65
CA LYS A 15 -7.53 -8.77 -3.76
C LYS A 15 -7.39 -7.84 -2.58
N PRO A 16 -8.44 -7.09 -2.23
CA PRO A 16 -8.35 -6.07 -1.20
C PRO A 16 -7.65 -6.67 0.02
N LEU A 17 -6.69 -5.93 0.59
CA LEU A 17 -6.06 -6.28 1.87
C LEU A 17 -7.09 -6.33 3.03
N ALA A 18 -8.37 -6.09 2.74
CA ALA A 18 -9.39 -5.63 3.65
C ALA A 18 -9.94 -6.63 4.66
N SER A 19 -9.63 -7.93 4.58
CA SER A 19 -10.34 -8.92 5.43
C SER A 19 -9.47 -10.02 6.04
N GLU A 20 -8.24 -10.20 5.60
CA GLU A 20 -7.41 -11.35 6.04
C GLU A 20 -5.98 -10.91 6.33
N PRO A 21 -5.33 -11.50 7.36
CA PRO A 21 -3.91 -11.32 7.56
C PRO A 21 -3.13 -11.78 6.32
N LYS A 22 -2.40 -10.87 5.70
CA LYS A 22 -1.57 -11.18 4.52
C LYS A 22 -0.10 -11.14 4.89
N ARG A 23 0.63 -12.16 4.48
CA ARG A 23 2.09 -12.21 4.60
C ARG A 23 2.70 -12.19 3.22
N ILE A 24 3.60 -11.25 3.00
CA ILE A 24 4.29 -11.06 1.72
C ILE A 24 5.78 -11.23 2.01
N LYS A 25 6.39 -12.22 1.37
CA LYS A 25 7.84 -12.39 1.42
C LYS A 25 8.47 -11.32 0.53
N PHE A 26 9.51 -10.66 1.02
CA PHE A 26 10.18 -9.59 0.33
C PHE A 26 11.67 -9.90 0.19
N SER A 27 12.35 -9.24 -0.74
CA SER A 27 13.81 -9.35 -0.88
C SER A 27 14.42 -7.97 -0.84
N PHE A 28 15.48 -7.80 -0.04
CA PHE A 28 16.30 -6.60 -0.09
C PHE A 28 17.00 -6.56 -1.45
N SER A 29 16.56 -5.64 -2.31
CA SER A 29 17.20 -5.40 -3.61
C SER A 29 17.73 -3.96 -3.60
N PHE A 30 18.93 -3.73 -4.14
CA PHE A 30 19.53 -2.39 -4.19
C PHE A 30 19.52 -1.94 -5.67
N GLY A 31 18.51 -1.17 -6.11
CA GLY A 31 18.46 -0.62 -7.48
C GLY A 31 17.06 -0.16 -7.92
N ILE A 32 16.80 1.13 -8.18
CA ILE A 32 15.44 1.68 -8.45
C ILE A 32 14.88 1.09 -9.76
N ASP A 33 14.16 -0.03 -9.70
CA ASP A 33 13.38 -0.56 -10.82
C ASP A 33 11.91 -0.18 -10.62
N ASN A 34 11.19 0.05 -11.72
CA ASN A 34 9.78 0.49 -11.74
C ASN A 34 8.80 -0.51 -11.09
N ASP A 35 9.24 -1.75 -10.84
CA ASP A 35 8.46 -2.83 -10.22
C ASP A 35 8.50 -2.85 -8.68
N ASN A 36 9.11 -1.85 -8.04
CA ASN A 36 9.26 -1.83 -6.58
C ASN A 36 8.18 -0.99 -5.87
N LEU A 37 7.51 -1.61 -4.90
CA LEU A 37 6.66 -0.90 -3.92
C LEU A 37 7.45 -0.56 -2.65
N VAL A 38 7.56 0.72 -2.35
CA VAL A 38 8.16 1.25 -1.12
C VAL A 38 7.08 1.43 -0.06
N ASN A 39 7.25 0.82 1.11
CA ASN A 39 6.37 1.09 2.26
C ASN A 39 6.90 2.28 3.05
N ASP A 40 6.21 3.43 2.97
CA ASP A 40 6.66 4.66 3.61
C ASP A 40 5.52 5.36 4.35
N SER A 41 5.52 5.22 5.68
CA SER A 41 4.57 5.90 6.57
C SER A 41 4.80 7.42 6.67
N GLY A 42 5.94 7.92 6.18
CA GLY A 42 6.25 9.35 6.07
C GLY A 42 5.53 10.05 4.91
N THR A 43 5.06 9.28 3.92
CA THR A 43 4.29 9.80 2.79
C THR A 43 2.79 9.67 3.09
N LYS A 44 2.03 10.77 3.00
CA LYS A 44 0.60 10.78 3.34
C LYS A 44 -0.26 9.98 2.35
N LEU A 45 -0.03 10.19 1.05
CA LEU A 45 -0.76 9.54 -0.05
C LEU A 45 -0.02 8.30 -0.54
N THR A 46 -0.73 7.36 -1.14
CA THR A 46 -0.11 6.28 -1.91
C THR A 46 0.19 6.79 -3.31
N LEU A 47 1.43 6.60 -3.79
CA LEU A 47 1.85 7.02 -5.12
C LEU A 47 1.97 5.78 -6.00
N LEU A 48 1.35 5.78 -7.17
CA LEU A 48 1.27 4.62 -8.05
C LEU A 48 1.65 4.98 -9.50
N PRO A 49 2.31 4.07 -10.23
CA PRO A 49 2.41 4.15 -11.68
C PRO A 49 1.05 4.33 -12.37
N PRO A 50 0.95 5.07 -13.50
CA PRO A 50 -0.32 5.37 -14.13
C PRO A 50 -1.13 4.13 -14.53
N ASP A 51 -0.48 3.08 -14.98
CA ASP A 51 -1.11 1.81 -15.34
C ASP A 51 -1.76 1.10 -14.14
N MET A 52 -1.15 1.19 -12.95
CA MET A 52 -1.72 0.68 -11.71
C MET A 52 -2.80 1.60 -11.15
N TYR A 53 -2.63 2.92 -11.26
CA TYR A 53 -3.64 3.90 -10.83
C TYR A 53 -4.96 3.71 -11.59
N LEU A 54 -4.90 3.52 -12.91
CA LEU A 54 -6.08 3.30 -13.76
C LEU A 54 -6.87 2.03 -13.37
N GLN A 55 -6.21 1.01 -12.83
CA GLN A 55 -6.89 -0.21 -12.36
C GLN A 55 -7.80 0.06 -11.16
N LEU A 56 -7.46 1.04 -10.31
CA LEU A 56 -8.30 1.42 -9.17
C LEU A 56 -9.60 2.08 -9.64
N GLU A 57 -9.55 2.88 -10.70
CA GLU A 57 -10.74 3.53 -11.27
C GLU A 57 -11.72 2.53 -11.89
N TYR A 58 -11.19 1.45 -12.46
CA TYR A 58 -12.00 0.42 -13.11
C TYR A 58 -12.52 -0.66 -12.14
N SER A 59 -11.97 -0.74 -10.92
CA SER A 59 -12.35 -1.75 -9.94
C SER A 59 -13.67 -1.41 -9.26
N ASN A 60 -14.60 -2.37 -9.24
CA ASN A 60 -15.84 -2.28 -8.44
C ASN A 60 -15.62 -2.54 -6.95
N VAL A 61 -14.39 -2.92 -6.55
CA VAL A 61 -14.01 -3.18 -5.16
C VAL A 61 -12.79 -2.33 -4.82
N LEU A 62 -13.00 -1.33 -3.98
CA LEU A 62 -11.93 -0.42 -3.56
C LEU A 62 -11.30 -0.92 -2.25
N PRO A 63 -9.98 -0.78 -2.08
CA PRO A 63 -9.33 -1.10 -0.82
C PRO A 63 -9.83 -0.20 0.33
N LEU A 64 -9.64 -0.66 1.57
CA LEU A 64 -9.85 0.19 2.74
C LEU A 64 -8.97 1.44 2.63
N ASN A 65 -9.46 2.56 3.18
CA ASN A 65 -8.78 3.86 3.17
C ASN A 65 -8.53 4.48 1.78
N THR A 66 -9.34 4.12 0.78
CA THR A 66 -9.24 4.69 -0.59
C THR A 66 -9.62 6.16 -0.68
N PHE A 67 -10.49 6.62 0.21
CA PHE A 67 -10.95 8.00 0.22
C PHE A 67 -10.68 8.66 1.56
N VAL A 68 -10.28 9.92 1.50
CA VAL A 68 -10.18 10.80 2.67
C VAL A 68 -11.16 11.95 2.57
N LEU A 69 -11.74 12.31 3.71
CA LEU A 69 -12.60 13.48 3.83
C LEU A 69 -11.71 14.73 3.86
N VAL A 70 -11.88 15.63 2.89
CA VAL A 70 -11.15 16.91 2.84
C VAL A 70 -12.03 18.11 3.20
N SER A 71 -13.36 17.93 3.16
CA SER A 71 -14.37 18.88 3.62
C SER A 71 -15.63 18.13 4.04
N HIS A 72 -16.66 18.82 4.56
CA HIS A 72 -17.91 18.18 4.98
C HIS A 72 -18.61 17.33 3.90
N THR A 73 -18.38 17.65 2.62
CA THR A 73 -19.06 16.99 1.49
C THR A 73 -18.10 16.43 0.45
N THR A 74 -16.80 16.74 0.55
CA THR A 74 -15.81 16.36 -0.46
C THR A 74 -14.91 15.25 0.05
N ARG A 75 -14.85 14.16 -0.71
CA ARG A 75 -13.91 13.07 -0.52
C ARG A 75 -12.94 13.03 -1.69
N CYS A 76 -11.66 12.90 -1.39
CA CYS A 76 -10.61 12.78 -2.39
C CYS A 76 -10.00 11.38 -2.32
N PHE A 77 -9.50 10.90 -3.46
CA PHE A 77 -8.66 9.71 -3.47
C PHE A 77 -7.44 9.91 -2.59
N SER A 78 -7.06 8.86 -1.85
CA SER A 78 -5.80 8.78 -1.11
C SER A 78 -4.62 8.31 -1.97
N PHE A 79 -4.85 8.19 -3.29
CA PHE A 79 -3.90 7.76 -4.30
C PHE A 79 -3.60 8.87 -5.30
N ALA A 80 -2.36 8.95 -5.79
CA ALA A 80 -1.97 9.84 -6.88
C ALA A 80 -1.02 9.13 -7.86
N PRO A 81 -1.05 9.49 -9.16
CA PRO A 81 -0.16 8.92 -10.16
C PRO A 81 1.27 9.48 -10.02
N VAL A 82 2.28 8.66 -10.32
CA VAL A 82 3.70 9.04 -10.45
C VAL A 82 4.37 8.12 -11.48
N GLU A 83 5.37 8.58 -12.22
CA GLU A 83 5.87 7.83 -13.38
C GLU A 83 6.77 6.62 -13.03
N ASP A 84 7.67 6.75 -12.06
CA ASP A 84 8.83 5.84 -11.96
C ASP A 84 8.84 4.92 -10.74
N PHE A 85 7.89 5.05 -9.81
CA PHE A 85 7.93 4.29 -8.56
C PHE A 85 6.56 4.11 -7.92
N ALA A 86 6.45 3.17 -6.98
CA ALA A 86 5.26 3.03 -6.16
C ALA A 86 5.58 3.24 -4.68
N ILE A 87 4.75 4.02 -3.97
CA ILE A 87 4.81 4.23 -2.52
C ILE A 87 3.48 3.82 -1.88
N TYR A 88 3.53 2.95 -0.88
CA TYR A 88 2.42 2.65 0.02
C TYR A 88 2.39 3.63 1.20
N GLY A 89 1.51 4.63 1.11
CA GLY A 89 1.47 5.76 2.03
C GLY A 89 0.65 5.52 3.30
N ASN A 90 0.85 6.40 4.28
CA ASN A 90 0.25 6.40 5.62
C ASN A 90 -1.26 6.15 5.63
N LEU A 91 -2.03 6.88 4.79
CA LEU A 91 -3.48 6.74 4.79
C LEU A 91 -3.93 5.33 4.41
N ALA A 92 -3.26 4.71 3.45
CA ALA A 92 -3.57 3.33 3.06
C ALA A 92 -3.23 2.32 4.18
N GLN A 93 -2.25 2.63 5.03
CA GLN A 93 -1.82 1.80 6.16
C GLN A 93 -2.81 1.79 7.33
N MET A 94 -3.77 2.72 7.42
CA MET A 94 -4.73 2.77 8.53
C MET A 94 -5.51 1.45 8.67
N ASN A 95 -5.84 1.07 9.90
CA ASN A 95 -6.48 -0.22 10.22
C ASN A 95 -5.66 -1.46 9.84
N PHE A 96 -4.35 -1.31 9.64
CA PHE A 96 -3.42 -2.43 9.48
C PHE A 96 -2.22 -2.28 10.40
N MET A 97 -1.95 -3.30 11.21
CA MET A 97 -0.66 -3.47 11.86
C MET A 97 0.29 -4.11 10.85
N ILE A 98 1.33 -3.36 10.50
CA ILE A 98 2.34 -3.78 9.53
C ILE A 98 3.58 -4.25 10.31
N VAL A 99 3.85 -5.55 10.25
CA VAL A 99 5.00 -6.17 10.92
C VAL A 99 6.08 -6.49 9.91
N TYR A 100 7.29 -6.00 10.18
CA TYR A 100 8.49 -6.28 9.40
C TYR A 100 9.32 -7.33 10.14
N ASP A 101 9.42 -8.52 9.58
CA ASP A 101 10.37 -9.54 10.01
C ASP A 101 11.58 -9.48 9.06
N THR A 102 12.62 -8.77 9.47
CA THR A 102 13.82 -8.54 8.64
C THR A 102 14.71 -9.77 8.53
N GLU A 103 14.64 -10.69 9.51
CA GLU A 103 15.39 -11.95 9.49
C GLU A 103 14.78 -12.91 8.48
N LYS A 104 13.45 -13.04 8.49
CA LYS A 104 12.71 -13.91 7.55
C LYS A 104 12.36 -13.22 6.24
N GLN A 105 12.68 -11.93 6.13
CA GLN A 105 12.32 -11.06 5.01
C GLN A 105 10.81 -11.17 4.70
N MET A 106 9.98 -10.99 5.72
CA MET A 106 8.52 -11.05 5.60
C MET A 106 7.86 -9.77 6.08
N LEU A 107 6.91 -9.29 5.29
CA LEU A 107 6.01 -8.22 5.63
C LEU A 107 4.63 -8.81 5.94
N SER A 108 4.08 -8.54 7.11
CA SER A 108 2.75 -9.02 7.49
C SER A 108 1.79 -7.85 7.69
N PHE A 109 0.66 -7.89 7.01
CA PHE A 109 -0.47 -6.99 7.21
C PHE A 109 -1.49 -7.68 8.08
N MET A 110 -1.76 -7.14 9.26
CA MET A 110 -2.76 -7.66 10.18
C MET A 110 -3.89 -6.63 10.32
N PRO A 111 -5.13 -6.95 9.91
CA PRO A 111 -6.27 -6.07 10.12
C PRO A 111 -6.38 -5.68 11.60
N THR A 112 -6.54 -4.38 11.86
CA THR A 112 -6.59 -3.80 13.20
C THR A 112 -7.74 -2.81 13.27
N ASP A 113 -8.52 -2.84 14.34
CA ASP A 113 -9.57 -1.86 14.59
C ASP A 113 -9.01 -0.68 15.38
N CYS A 114 -8.62 0.39 14.68
CA CYS A 114 -8.05 1.58 15.31
C CYS A 114 -9.09 2.47 16.01
N SER A 115 -10.38 2.10 15.99
CA SER A 115 -11.44 2.85 16.70
C SER A 115 -11.59 2.45 18.18
N LYS A 116 -10.99 1.31 18.57
CA LYS A 116 -10.95 0.83 19.95
C LYS A 116 -9.66 1.30 20.62
N VAL A 117 -9.74 2.42 21.34
CA VAL A 117 -8.65 2.98 22.15
C VAL A 117 -8.92 2.76 23.63
#